data_AF-A0A7X0G0Y8-F1
#
_entry.id   AF-A0A7X0G0Y8-F1
#
_cell.length_a   1.000
_cell.length_b   1.000
_cell.length_c   1.000
_cell.angle_alpha   90.00
_cell.angle_beta   90.00
_cell.angle_gamma   90.00
#
_symmetry.space_group_name_H-M   'P 1'
#
loop_
_entity.id
_entity.type
_entity.pdbx_description
1 polymer ?
#
loop_
_entity_poly.entity_id
_entity_poly.type
_entity_poly.pdbx_seq_one_letter_code
_entity_poly.pdbx_strand_id
1 'polypeptide(L)'
;MRAVRDAVDAGEIDVAVPEEVVVFGRGGGVFESPVALRLGVDPRVIARRVGGSVSGPGFVRVVVGPELVDVIRRDPGYGVARVPRGGWSEWPRTFENPGFSVRYAYARACWVERWARELGVGAGPFEGGAEELVGALGDVPGRAAQAERERDARPLMLCLENVAGAYHEVHERCPALPAGEEEPGAVHAGRVGLAEAVRVVLGNGLNMIGETPRERI
;
A
#
# COMPACT_ATOMS: atom_id res chain seq x y z
N MET A 1 2.57 11.51 -11.96
CA MET A 1 3.44 12.46 -12.70
C MET A 1 4.23 11.83 -13.82
N ARG A 2 4.99 10.75 -13.55
CA ARG A 2 5.85 10.08 -14.55
C ARG A 2 5.16 9.86 -15.91
N ALA A 3 3.96 9.28 -15.91
CA ALA A 3 3.22 9.04 -17.16
C ALA A 3 2.91 10.32 -17.97
N VAL A 4 2.70 11.47 -17.32
CA VAL A 4 2.50 12.76 -18.03
C VAL A 4 3.82 13.23 -18.62
N ARG A 5 4.91 13.17 -17.84
CA ARG A 5 6.26 13.54 -18.29
C ARG A 5 6.70 12.69 -19.48
N ASP A 6 6.57 11.37 -19.37
CA ASP A 6 6.90 10.42 -20.44
C ASP A 6 6.03 10.63 -21.70
N ALA A 7 4.85 11.25 -21.60
CA ALA A 7 4.00 11.60 -22.74
C ALA A 7 4.43 12.90 -23.41
N VAL A 8 4.85 13.89 -22.63
CA VAL A 8 5.46 15.13 -23.14
C VAL A 8 6.79 14.83 -23.82
N ASP A 9 7.66 14.04 -23.17
CA ASP A 9 8.98 13.69 -23.69
C ASP A 9 8.89 12.89 -25.01
N ALA A 10 7.80 12.13 -25.19
CA ALA A 10 7.51 11.39 -26.42
C ALA A 10 6.80 12.23 -27.50
N GLY A 11 6.44 13.49 -27.21
CA GLY A 11 5.71 14.36 -28.13
C GLY A 11 4.25 13.95 -28.39
N GLU A 12 3.66 13.11 -27.54
CA GLU A 12 2.24 12.70 -27.66
C GLU A 12 1.27 13.76 -27.13
N ILE A 13 1.73 14.61 -26.20
CA ILE A 13 1.00 15.75 -25.65
C ILE A 13 1.94 16.95 -25.52
N ASP A 14 1.41 18.15 -25.74
CA ASP A 14 2.14 19.42 -25.59
C ASP A 14 1.52 20.24 -24.46
N VAL A 15 1.90 19.90 -23.22
CA VAL A 15 1.41 20.55 -22.00
C VAL A 15 2.54 20.69 -20.99
N ALA A 16 2.45 21.69 -20.12
CA ALA A 16 3.31 21.77 -18.96
C ALA A 16 3.05 20.57 -18.04
N VAL A 17 4.11 19.82 -17.70
CA VAL A 17 4.00 18.72 -16.73
C VAL A 17 3.63 19.35 -15.37
N PRO A 18 2.49 18.97 -14.75
CA PRO A 18 2.13 19.55 -13.48
C PRO A 18 3.18 19.21 -12.40
N GLU A 19 3.22 19.98 -11.33
CA GLU A 19 4.03 19.57 -10.17
C GLU A 19 3.35 18.41 -9.43
N GLU A 20 2.02 18.41 -9.39
CA GLU A 20 1.23 17.40 -8.69
C GLU A 20 -0.01 16.95 -9.46
N VAL A 21 -0.45 15.72 -9.16
CA VAL A 21 -1.67 15.15 -9.70
C VAL A 21 -2.55 14.68 -8.55
N VAL A 22 -3.80 15.15 -8.55
CA VAL A 22 -4.81 14.66 -7.62
C VAL A 22 -5.23 13.27 -8.04
N VAL A 23 -5.20 12.35 -7.08
CA VAL A 23 -5.68 10.97 -7.23
C VAL A 23 -6.71 10.73 -6.14
N PHE A 24 -7.87 10.19 -6.54
CA PHE A 24 -8.95 9.80 -5.65
C PHE A 24 -8.93 8.28 -5.48
N GLY A 25 -8.77 7.81 -4.25
CA GLY A 25 -9.06 6.42 -3.90
C GLY A 25 -10.57 6.18 -3.92
N ARG A 26 -11.00 5.15 -4.66
CA ARG A 26 -12.41 4.72 -4.75
C ARG A 26 -12.70 3.46 -3.94
N GLY A 27 -11.70 2.96 -3.19
CA GLY A 27 -11.76 1.68 -2.50
C GLY A 27 -11.37 0.50 -3.39
N GLY A 28 -11.03 -0.64 -2.78
CA GLY A 28 -10.68 -1.88 -3.49
C GLY A 28 -9.51 -1.75 -4.47
N GLY A 29 -8.53 -0.89 -4.16
CA GLY A 29 -7.37 -0.64 -5.03
C GLY A 29 -7.66 0.14 -6.29
N VAL A 30 -8.85 0.77 -6.40
CA VAL A 30 -9.22 1.60 -7.54
C VAL A 30 -8.85 3.06 -7.27
N PHE A 31 -8.05 3.63 -8.17
CA PHE A 31 -7.59 5.01 -8.12
C PHE A 31 -8.04 5.75 -9.37
N GLU A 32 -8.53 6.98 -9.22
CA GLU A 32 -8.96 7.80 -10.35
C GLU A 32 -8.33 9.19 -10.31
N SER A 33 -7.97 9.72 -11.46
CA SER A 33 -7.41 11.07 -11.57
C SER A 33 -8.06 11.86 -12.71
N PRO A 34 -8.48 13.11 -12.46
CA PRO A 34 -8.94 14.03 -13.51
C PRO A 34 -7.78 14.69 -14.26
N VAL A 35 -6.54 14.18 -14.13
CA VAL A 35 -5.33 14.80 -14.69
C VAL A 35 -5.47 15.14 -16.17
N ALA A 36 -6.00 14.22 -16.98
CA ALA A 36 -6.18 14.43 -18.41
C ALA A 36 -7.14 15.59 -18.69
N LEU A 37 -8.25 15.65 -17.95
CA LEU A 37 -9.24 16.72 -18.06
C LEU A 37 -8.67 18.09 -17.68
N ARG A 38 -7.90 18.15 -16.60
CA ARG A 38 -7.26 19.40 -16.16
C ARG A 38 -6.19 19.89 -17.13
N LEU A 39 -5.52 18.97 -17.81
CA LEU A 39 -4.52 19.29 -18.82
C LEU A 39 -5.12 19.52 -20.21
N GLY A 40 -6.41 19.22 -20.42
CA GLY A 40 -7.05 19.35 -21.73
C GLY A 40 -6.54 18.35 -22.77
N VAL A 41 -6.07 17.18 -22.34
CA VAL A 41 -5.49 16.13 -23.22
C VAL A 41 -6.36 14.88 -23.29
N ASP A 42 -6.15 14.04 -24.31
CA ASP A 42 -6.84 12.75 -24.41
C ASP A 42 -6.45 11.85 -23.21
N PRO A 43 -7.41 11.44 -22.35
CA PRO A 43 -7.13 10.58 -21.20
C PRO A 43 -6.54 9.23 -21.57
N ARG A 44 -6.74 8.73 -22.79
CA ARG A 44 -6.17 7.45 -23.26
C ARG A 44 -4.65 7.49 -23.34
N VAL A 45 -4.05 8.64 -23.63
CA VAL A 45 -2.59 8.78 -23.70
C VAL A 45 -1.96 8.50 -22.34
N ILE A 46 -2.55 9.07 -21.28
CA ILE A 46 -2.07 8.90 -19.91
C ILE A 46 -2.46 7.50 -19.40
N ALA A 47 -3.69 7.05 -19.64
CA ALA A 47 -4.19 5.75 -19.20
C ALA A 47 -3.30 4.60 -19.69
N ARG A 48 -2.91 4.58 -20.98
CA ARG A 48 -2.01 3.55 -21.52
C ARG A 48 -0.67 3.50 -20.78
N ARG A 49 -0.09 4.65 -20.45
CA ARG A 49 1.22 4.74 -19.77
C ARG A 49 1.19 4.27 -18.33
N VAL A 50 0.07 4.43 -17.64
CA VAL A 50 -0.09 3.95 -16.26
C VAL A 50 -0.62 2.51 -16.20
N GLY A 51 -0.79 1.82 -17.34
CA GLY A 51 -1.44 0.51 -17.40
C GLY A 51 -2.90 0.54 -16.96
N GLY A 52 -3.54 1.71 -17.08
CA GLY A 52 -4.89 1.97 -16.62
C GLY A 52 -5.93 2.01 -17.73
N SER A 53 -7.13 2.46 -17.37
CA SER A 53 -8.27 2.67 -18.26
C SER A 53 -8.80 4.10 -18.13
N VAL A 54 -9.76 4.45 -18.98
CA VAL A 54 -10.50 5.72 -18.86
C VAL A 54 -11.86 5.41 -18.25
N SER A 55 -12.26 6.16 -17.22
CA SER A 55 -13.56 6.02 -16.57
C SER A 55 -14.36 7.32 -16.63
N GLY A 56 -15.70 7.18 -16.62
CA GLY A 56 -16.65 8.29 -16.56
C GLY A 56 -16.36 9.38 -17.60
N PRO A 57 -16.34 10.68 -17.20
CA PRO A 57 -16.18 11.80 -18.12
C PRO A 57 -14.72 12.04 -18.55
N GLY A 58 -13.83 11.04 -18.47
CA GLY A 58 -12.42 11.16 -18.87
C GLY A 58 -11.41 11.09 -17.72
N PHE A 59 -11.77 10.46 -16.61
CA PHE A 59 -10.83 10.19 -15.53
C PHE A 59 -9.88 9.07 -15.94
N VAL A 60 -8.60 9.21 -15.61
CA VAL A 60 -7.63 8.13 -15.72
C VAL A 60 -7.81 7.23 -14.50
N ARG A 61 -8.21 5.98 -14.73
CA ARG A 61 -8.44 4.96 -13.71
C ARG A 61 -7.28 3.96 -13.69
N VAL A 62 -6.74 3.70 -12.52
CA VAL A 62 -5.78 2.62 -12.25
C VAL A 62 -6.42 1.67 -11.26
N VAL A 63 -6.29 0.37 -11.51
CA VAL A 63 -6.66 -0.67 -10.55
C VAL A 63 -5.36 -1.33 -10.14
N VAL A 64 -5.09 -1.32 -8.84
CA VAL A 64 -3.91 -1.95 -8.28
C VAL A 64 -4.24 -3.40 -7.98
N GLY A 65 -3.52 -4.30 -8.63
CA GLY A 65 -3.66 -5.73 -8.44
C GLY A 65 -2.59 -6.31 -7.51
N PRO A 66 -2.55 -7.66 -7.41
CA PRO A 66 -1.63 -8.35 -6.51
C PRO A 66 -0.15 -8.14 -6.86
N GLU A 67 0.16 -7.68 -8.08
CA GLU A 67 1.52 -7.30 -8.50
C GLU A 67 2.13 -6.18 -7.65
N LEU A 68 1.31 -5.36 -6.97
CA LEU A 68 1.80 -4.34 -6.05
C LEU A 68 2.64 -4.95 -4.91
N VAL A 69 2.31 -6.17 -4.48
CA VAL A 69 3.04 -6.85 -3.39
C VAL A 69 4.52 -6.97 -3.74
N ASP A 70 4.83 -7.39 -4.96
CA ASP A 70 6.22 -7.52 -5.43
C ASP A 70 6.90 -6.17 -5.66
N VAL A 71 6.14 -5.12 -6.02
CA VAL A 71 6.67 -3.75 -6.10
C VAL A 71 7.11 -3.27 -4.72
N ILE A 72 6.26 -3.42 -3.69
CA ILE A 72 6.57 -3.03 -2.31
C ILE A 72 7.78 -3.79 -1.79
N ARG A 73 7.83 -5.12 -1.99
CA ARG A 73 8.94 -5.97 -1.52
C ARG A 73 10.29 -5.57 -2.12
N ARG A 74 10.30 -5.03 -3.34
CA ARG A 74 11.51 -4.56 -4.02
C ARG A 74 11.89 -3.12 -3.67
N ASP A 75 11.02 -2.39 -2.99
CA ASP A 75 11.22 -1.00 -2.61
C ASP A 75 11.16 -0.84 -1.08
N PRO A 76 12.31 -0.92 -0.37
CA PRO A 76 12.33 -0.70 1.06
C PRO A 76 11.90 0.71 1.47
N GLY A 77 11.93 1.68 0.54
CA GLY A 77 11.49 3.06 0.75
C GLY A 77 10.05 3.32 0.32
N TYR A 78 9.25 2.27 0.06
CA TYR A 78 7.89 2.42 -0.45
C TYR A 78 7.06 3.35 0.44
N GLY A 79 6.49 4.39 -0.18
CA GLY A 79 5.58 5.35 0.44
C GLY A 79 6.22 6.35 1.40
N VAL A 80 7.55 6.41 1.52
CA VAL A 80 8.23 7.33 2.44
C VAL A 80 8.09 8.79 2.01
N ALA A 81 7.69 9.67 2.95
CA ALA A 81 7.55 11.11 2.82
C ALA A 81 7.96 11.83 4.12
N ARG A 82 8.11 13.16 4.12
CA ARG A 82 8.43 13.93 5.35
C ARG A 82 7.15 14.29 6.12
N VAL A 83 6.66 13.33 6.90
CA VAL A 83 5.47 13.50 7.73
C VAL A 83 5.87 14.10 9.09
N PRO A 84 5.10 15.05 9.66
CA PRO A 84 5.32 15.49 11.03
C PRO A 84 5.13 14.34 12.03
N ARG A 85 5.66 14.50 13.25
CA ARG A 85 5.44 13.51 14.31
C ARG A 85 3.95 13.39 14.64
N GLY A 86 3.52 12.15 14.82
CA GLY A 86 2.19 11.77 15.26
C GLY A 86 2.29 10.56 16.18
N GLY A 87 1.15 9.93 16.46
CA GLY A 87 1.13 8.72 17.26
C GLY A 87 -0.20 8.51 17.97
N TRP A 88 -0.36 7.33 18.52
CA TRP A 88 -1.55 6.92 19.25
C TRP A 88 -1.24 6.79 20.74
N SER A 89 -2.29 6.64 21.55
CA SER A 89 -2.12 6.20 22.94
C SER A 89 -1.45 4.82 22.98
N GLU A 90 -0.57 4.62 23.95
CA GLU A 90 0.02 3.29 24.24
C GLU A 90 -1.01 2.34 24.85
N TRP A 91 -1.97 2.86 25.61
CA TRP A 91 -2.96 2.08 26.36
C TRP A 91 -4.40 2.45 25.97
N PRO A 92 -5.35 1.50 26.07
CA PRO A 92 -5.15 0.09 26.41
C PRO A 92 -4.49 -0.71 25.27
N ARG A 93 -3.88 -1.85 25.60
CA ARG A 93 -3.32 -2.79 24.61
C ARG A 93 -4.40 -3.77 24.14
N THR A 94 -5.40 -3.24 23.45
CA THR A 94 -6.53 -3.98 22.87
C THR A 94 -6.69 -3.59 21.40
N PHE A 95 -7.36 -4.42 20.60
CA PHE A 95 -7.63 -4.13 19.19
C PHE A 95 -8.53 -2.89 18.97
N GLU A 96 -9.27 -2.46 20.00
CA GLU A 96 -10.04 -1.21 19.97
C GLU A 96 -9.15 0.04 20.00
N ASN A 97 -7.90 -0.09 20.47
CA ASN A 97 -6.90 0.98 20.35
C ASN A 97 -6.24 0.89 18.96
N PRO A 98 -6.42 1.89 18.07
CA PRO A 98 -5.87 1.85 16.72
C PRO A 98 -4.35 1.73 16.69
N GLY A 99 -3.66 2.39 17.64
CA GLY A 99 -2.21 2.30 17.76
C GLY A 99 -1.72 0.90 18.10
N PHE A 100 -2.40 0.23 19.02
CA PHE A 100 -2.10 -1.16 19.34
C PHE A 100 -2.35 -2.08 18.15
N SER A 101 -3.49 -1.92 17.47
CA SER A 101 -3.85 -2.66 16.26
C SER A 101 -2.76 -2.54 15.17
N VAL A 102 -2.34 -1.32 14.85
CA VAL A 102 -1.28 -1.05 13.87
C VAL A 102 0.06 -1.68 14.25
N ARG A 103 0.51 -1.48 15.49
CA ARG A 103 1.76 -2.08 15.96
C ARG A 103 1.69 -3.60 15.90
N TYR A 104 0.56 -4.18 16.33
CA TYR A 104 0.36 -5.62 16.35
C TYR A 104 0.32 -6.23 14.94
N ALA A 105 -0.28 -5.55 13.97
CA ALA A 105 -0.19 -5.92 12.56
C ALA A 105 1.28 -6.00 12.07
N TYR A 106 2.10 -4.99 12.41
CA TYR A 106 3.52 -4.99 12.08
C TYR A 106 4.26 -6.17 12.72
N ALA A 107 4.11 -6.39 14.04
CA ALA A 107 4.78 -7.51 14.71
C ALA A 107 4.33 -8.86 14.16
N ARG A 108 3.04 -9.04 13.90
CA ARG A 108 2.47 -10.25 13.29
C ARG A 108 3.06 -10.52 11.91
N ALA A 109 3.25 -9.49 11.08
CA ALA A 109 3.93 -9.63 9.80
C ALA A 109 5.39 -10.10 9.96
N CYS A 110 6.14 -9.53 10.91
CA CYS A 110 7.49 -10.01 11.25
C CYS A 110 7.49 -11.47 11.74
N TRP A 111 6.49 -11.90 12.49
CA TRP A 111 6.37 -13.27 12.99
C TRP A 111 6.11 -14.27 11.87
N VAL A 112 5.20 -13.93 10.94
CA VAL A 112 4.93 -14.75 9.76
C VAL A 112 6.21 -15.01 8.98
N GLU A 113 7.01 -13.99 8.70
CA GLU A 113 8.29 -14.17 7.99
C GLU A 113 9.31 -15.01 8.76
N ARG A 114 9.30 -14.94 10.10
CA ARG A 114 10.16 -15.78 10.94
C ARG A 114 9.75 -17.24 10.84
N TRP A 115 8.49 -17.54 11.12
CA TRP A 115 7.98 -18.90 11.13
C TRP A 115 7.96 -19.53 9.74
N ALA A 116 7.68 -18.75 8.69
CA ALA A 116 7.81 -19.20 7.31
C ALA A 116 9.22 -19.73 7.03
N ARG A 117 10.25 -19.01 7.46
CA ARG A 117 11.65 -19.44 7.31
C ARG A 117 11.95 -20.73 8.09
N GLU A 118 11.42 -20.86 9.30
CA GLU A 118 11.56 -22.09 10.11
C GLU A 118 10.89 -23.31 9.43
N LEU A 119 9.79 -23.07 8.70
CA LEU A 119 9.07 -24.07 7.91
C LEU A 119 9.62 -24.25 6.48
N GLY A 120 10.70 -23.56 6.11
CA GLY A 120 11.29 -23.63 4.77
C GLY A 120 10.45 -22.95 3.67
N VAL A 121 9.50 -22.10 4.03
CA VAL A 121 8.64 -21.35 3.11
C VAL A 121 9.25 -20.00 2.79
N GLY A 122 9.67 -19.82 1.54
CA GLY A 122 10.15 -18.53 1.03
C GLY A 122 9.00 -17.60 0.63
N ALA A 123 9.27 -16.29 0.61
CA ALA A 123 8.33 -15.30 0.12
C ALA A 123 8.26 -15.31 -1.43
N GLY A 124 7.07 -15.47 -1.99
CA GLY A 124 6.81 -15.61 -3.43
C GLY A 124 5.80 -14.61 -3.98
N PRO A 125 5.51 -14.66 -5.29
CA PRO A 125 4.51 -13.80 -5.92
C PRO A 125 3.13 -14.04 -5.30
N PHE A 126 2.41 -12.95 -5.01
CA PHE A 126 1.04 -13.03 -4.52
C PHE A 126 0.07 -13.10 -5.71
N GLU A 127 -0.92 -13.99 -5.66
CA GLU A 127 -1.85 -14.23 -6.77
C GLU A 127 -3.26 -13.64 -6.56
N GLY A 128 -3.63 -13.22 -5.34
CA GLY A 128 -4.92 -12.57 -5.06
C GLY A 128 -5.66 -13.07 -3.81
N GLY A 129 -6.90 -12.61 -3.61
CA GLY A 129 -7.74 -12.96 -2.45
C GLY A 129 -7.63 -11.99 -1.25
N ALA A 130 -6.99 -10.85 -1.46
CA ALA A 130 -6.78 -9.80 -0.46
C ALA A 130 -6.88 -8.39 -1.08
N GLU A 131 -7.83 -8.20 -1.99
CA GLU A 131 -7.98 -6.98 -2.81
C GLU A 131 -8.13 -5.70 -1.97
N GLU A 132 -8.82 -5.79 -0.83
CA GLU A 132 -8.95 -4.67 0.11
C GLU A 132 -7.61 -4.28 0.74
N LEU A 133 -6.83 -5.26 1.21
CA LEU A 133 -5.50 -5.01 1.76
C LEU A 133 -4.55 -4.47 0.69
N VAL A 134 -4.53 -5.08 -0.50
CA VAL A 134 -3.73 -4.60 -1.64
C VAL A 134 -4.08 -3.15 -1.97
N GLY A 135 -5.37 -2.80 -1.97
CA GLY A 135 -5.81 -1.43 -2.15
C GLY A 135 -5.34 -0.49 -1.05
N ALA A 136 -5.45 -0.89 0.22
CA ALA A 136 -4.99 -0.09 1.36
C ALA A 136 -3.46 0.13 1.32
N LEU A 137 -2.68 -0.86 0.90
CA LEU A 137 -1.23 -0.70 0.68
C LEU A 137 -0.94 0.28 -0.46
N GLY A 138 -1.77 0.28 -1.51
CA GLY A 138 -1.68 1.24 -2.63
C GLY A 138 -2.01 2.69 -2.24
N ASP A 139 -2.84 2.89 -1.21
CA ASP A 139 -3.23 4.22 -0.73
C ASP A 139 -2.09 4.93 0.03
N VAL A 140 -1.19 4.17 0.67
CA VAL A 140 -0.18 4.71 1.61
C VAL A 140 0.69 5.82 1.02
N PRO A 141 1.30 5.68 -0.18
CA PRO A 141 2.11 6.77 -0.76
C PRO A 141 1.33 8.07 -0.95
N GLY A 142 0.06 7.97 -1.38
CA GLY A 142 -0.81 9.12 -1.55
C GLY A 142 -1.14 9.81 -0.23
N ARG A 143 -1.40 9.02 0.82
CA ARG A 143 -1.70 9.53 2.17
C ARG A 143 -0.48 10.09 2.89
N ALA A 144 0.70 9.51 2.69
CA ALA A 144 1.96 10.05 3.18
C ALA A 144 2.29 11.41 2.54
N ALA A 145 2.13 11.53 1.21
CA ALA A 145 2.30 12.80 0.51
C ALA A 145 1.25 13.84 0.95
N GLN A 146 0.01 13.43 1.19
CA GLN A 146 -1.02 14.29 1.76
C GLN A 146 -0.59 14.82 3.13
N ALA A 147 -0.13 13.94 4.01
CA ALA A 147 0.30 14.28 5.35
C ALA A 147 1.51 15.25 5.38
N GLU A 148 2.46 15.07 4.46
CA GLU A 148 3.59 15.99 4.26
C GLU A 148 3.13 17.39 3.84
N ARG A 149 2.23 17.48 2.84
CA ARG A 149 1.70 18.77 2.35
C ARG A 149 0.87 19.51 3.38
N GLU A 150 -0.03 18.78 4.04
CA GLU A 150 -0.94 19.35 5.05
C GLU A 150 -0.23 19.62 6.38
N ARG A 151 1.00 19.10 6.54
CA ARG A 151 1.76 19.16 7.79
C ARG A 151 0.93 18.61 8.95
N ASP A 152 0.19 17.54 8.67
CA ASP A 152 -0.64 16.78 9.61
C ASP A 152 -0.39 15.29 9.40
N ALA A 153 -0.04 14.55 10.46
CA ALA A 153 0.20 13.11 10.38
C ALA A 153 -1.09 12.28 10.24
N ARG A 154 -2.25 12.86 10.55
CA ARG A 154 -3.53 12.16 10.66
C ARG A 154 -3.95 11.41 9.38
N PRO A 155 -3.80 11.95 8.15
CA PRO A 155 -4.15 11.20 6.94
C PRO A 155 -3.35 9.91 6.79
N LEU A 156 -2.06 9.91 7.13
CA LEU A 156 -1.23 8.71 7.13
C LEU A 156 -1.65 7.76 8.26
N MET A 157 -1.85 8.26 9.48
CA MET A 157 -2.26 7.44 10.61
C MET A 157 -3.54 6.64 10.32
N LEU A 158 -4.58 7.31 9.81
CA LEU A 158 -5.83 6.62 9.42
C LEU A 158 -5.61 5.60 8.30
N CYS A 159 -4.68 5.85 7.38
CA CYS A 159 -4.33 4.89 6.34
C CYS A 159 -3.65 3.64 6.93
N LEU A 160 -2.77 3.81 7.92
CA LEU A 160 -2.11 2.69 8.61
C LEU A 160 -3.10 1.87 9.41
N GLU A 161 -4.09 2.51 10.04
CA GLU A 161 -5.20 1.82 10.71
C GLU A 161 -5.99 0.94 9.73
N ASN A 162 -6.29 1.46 8.52
CA ASN A 162 -6.97 0.68 7.48
C ASN A 162 -6.12 -0.51 7.00
N VAL A 163 -4.81 -0.32 6.79
CA VAL A 163 -3.89 -1.41 6.41
C VAL A 163 -3.88 -2.48 7.50
N ALA A 164 -3.80 -2.08 8.78
CA ALA A 164 -3.79 -3.01 9.90
C ALA A 164 -5.10 -3.81 9.99
N GLY A 165 -6.25 -3.13 9.91
CA GLY A 165 -7.57 -3.77 9.89
C GLY A 165 -7.70 -4.80 8.78
N ALA A 166 -7.38 -4.42 7.54
CA ALA A 166 -7.44 -5.33 6.39
C ALA A 166 -6.45 -6.50 6.53
N TYR A 167 -5.26 -6.27 7.08
CA TYR A 167 -4.30 -7.35 7.32
C TYR A 167 -4.74 -8.31 8.41
N HIS A 168 -5.38 -7.83 9.47
CA HIS A 168 -5.97 -8.71 10.48
C HIS A 168 -7.01 -9.65 9.87
N GLU A 169 -7.93 -9.11 9.05
CA GLU A 169 -8.93 -9.95 8.36
C GLU A 169 -8.30 -10.99 7.44
N VAL A 170 -7.33 -10.59 6.61
CA VAL A 170 -6.62 -11.49 5.69
C VAL A 170 -5.86 -12.58 6.47
N HIS A 171 -5.23 -12.23 7.59
CA HIS A 171 -4.48 -13.18 8.39
C HIS A 171 -5.37 -14.27 9.00
N GLU A 172 -6.58 -13.92 9.45
CA GLU A 172 -7.55 -14.91 9.98
C GLU A 172 -8.19 -15.74 8.86
N ARG A 173 -8.54 -15.12 7.72
CA ARG A 173 -9.23 -15.80 6.60
C ARG A 173 -8.30 -16.65 5.73
N CYS A 174 -7.05 -16.24 5.58
CA CYS A 174 -6.08 -16.82 4.66
C CYS A 174 -4.69 -16.91 5.33
N PRO A 175 -4.48 -17.87 6.26
CA PRO A 175 -3.22 -18.02 6.97
C PRO A 175 -2.04 -18.18 6.00
N ALA A 176 -0.95 -17.46 6.29
CA ALA A 176 0.25 -17.50 5.44
C ALA A 176 1.08 -18.77 5.61
N LEU A 177 0.94 -19.44 6.75
CA LEU A 177 1.72 -20.61 7.12
C LEU A 177 0.85 -21.86 7.02
N PRO A 178 1.41 -22.98 6.52
CA PRO A 178 0.71 -24.25 6.51
C PRO A 178 0.42 -24.73 7.94
N ALA A 179 -0.69 -25.44 8.12
CA ALA A 179 -1.09 -25.99 9.42
C ALA A 179 -1.45 -27.48 9.34
N GLY A 180 -1.14 -28.23 10.41
CA GLY A 180 -1.43 -29.66 10.48
C GLY A 180 -0.65 -30.46 9.45
N GLU A 181 -1.36 -31.20 8.59
CA GLU A 181 -0.79 -32.01 7.50
C GLU A 181 -0.72 -31.25 6.16
N GLU A 182 -1.01 -29.94 6.15
CA GLU A 182 -0.93 -29.13 4.94
C GLU A 182 0.52 -28.98 4.46
N GLU A 183 0.76 -29.35 3.20
CA GLU A 183 2.08 -29.20 2.58
C GLU A 183 2.34 -27.73 2.19
N PRO A 184 3.54 -27.20 2.45
CA PRO A 184 3.93 -25.88 1.97
C PRO A 184 3.86 -25.78 0.44
N GLY A 185 3.46 -24.61 -0.08
CA GLY A 185 3.26 -24.42 -1.52
C GLY A 185 3.24 -22.96 -1.96
N ALA A 186 2.97 -22.74 -3.25
CA ALA A 186 3.00 -21.41 -3.87
C ALA A 186 2.04 -20.42 -3.20
N VAL A 187 0.87 -20.89 -2.74
CA VAL A 187 -0.10 -20.07 -2.00
C VAL A 187 0.48 -19.54 -0.68
N HIS A 188 1.19 -20.38 0.06
CA HIS A 188 1.87 -20.00 1.30
C HIS A 188 2.99 -19.00 0.99
N ALA A 189 3.79 -19.27 -0.05
CA ALA A 189 4.84 -18.35 -0.47
C ALA A 189 4.30 -16.96 -0.83
N GLY A 190 3.21 -16.90 -1.60
CA GLY A 190 2.54 -15.65 -1.97
C GLY A 190 2.01 -14.87 -0.75
N ARG A 191 1.40 -15.57 0.21
CA ARG A 191 0.91 -14.96 1.46
C ARG A 191 2.05 -14.48 2.36
N VAL A 192 3.19 -15.17 2.38
CA VAL A 192 4.41 -14.69 3.05
C VAL A 192 4.93 -13.43 2.36
N GLY A 193 4.90 -13.37 1.02
CA GLY A 193 5.20 -12.15 0.26
C GLY A 193 4.27 -10.98 0.61
N LEU A 194 2.97 -11.25 0.77
CA LEU A 194 2.01 -10.25 1.24
C LEU A 194 2.34 -9.74 2.65
N ALA A 195 2.68 -10.63 3.59
CA ALA A 195 3.12 -10.25 4.93
C ALA A 195 4.40 -9.39 4.90
N GLU A 196 5.36 -9.72 4.04
CA GLU A 196 6.57 -8.93 3.84
C GLU A 196 6.26 -7.51 3.35
N ALA A 197 5.33 -7.37 2.38
CA ALA A 197 4.88 -6.06 1.92
C ALA A 197 4.19 -5.25 3.03
N VAL A 198 3.34 -5.89 3.85
CA VAL A 198 2.70 -5.25 5.01
C VAL A 198 3.75 -4.78 6.02
N ARG A 199 4.78 -5.59 6.30
CA ARG A 199 5.87 -5.21 7.20
C ARG A 199 6.59 -3.95 6.70
N VAL A 200 6.94 -3.89 5.41
CA VAL A 200 7.59 -2.72 4.81
C VAL A 200 6.73 -1.48 4.98
N VAL A 201 5.46 -1.57 4.59
CA VAL A 201 4.53 -0.43 4.63
C VAL A 201 4.27 0.08 6.05
N LEU A 202 3.94 -0.82 6.98
CA LEU A 202 3.70 -0.43 8.38
C LEU A 202 4.97 0.05 9.07
N GLY A 203 6.12 -0.58 8.77
CA GLY A 203 7.43 -0.16 9.28
C GLY A 203 7.79 1.25 8.84
N ASN A 204 7.63 1.55 7.54
CA ASN A 204 7.84 2.89 7.00
C ASN A 204 6.85 3.90 7.60
N GLY A 205 5.57 3.53 7.67
CA GLY A 205 4.50 4.33 8.27
C GLY A 205 4.78 4.76 9.71
N LEU A 206 5.11 3.79 10.56
CA LEU A 206 5.44 4.02 11.97
C LEU A 206 6.68 4.92 12.11
N ASN A 207 7.74 4.66 11.34
CA ASN A 207 8.94 5.52 11.35
C ASN A 207 8.63 6.96 10.91
N MET A 208 7.79 7.14 9.88
CA MET A 208 7.41 8.47 9.37
C MET A 208 6.72 9.33 10.44
N ILE A 209 5.85 8.73 11.26
CA ILE A 209 5.19 9.46 12.36
C ILE A 209 6.06 9.57 13.62
N GLY A 210 7.27 9.01 13.62
CA GLY A 210 8.21 9.07 14.73
C GLY A 210 8.08 7.96 15.77
N GLU A 211 7.30 6.91 15.50
CA GLU A 211 7.32 5.67 16.29
C GLU A 211 8.46 4.77 15.83
N THR A 212 9.03 3.98 16.74
CA THR A 212 9.99 2.93 16.39
C THR A 212 9.23 1.61 16.28
N PRO A 213 9.15 0.97 15.09
CA PRO A 213 8.51 -0.32 14.94
C PRO A 213 9.14 -1.37 15.86
N ARG A 214 8.31 -2.17 16.54
CA ARG A 214 8.76 -3.23 17.44
C ARG A 214 8.08 -4.53 17.08
N GLU A 215 8.86 -5.60 17.12
CA GLU A 215 8.35 -6.96 16.89
C GLU A 215 7.85 -7.63 18.18
N ARG A 216 8.02 -6.96 19.32
CA ARG A 216 7.57 -7.39 20.65
C ARG A 216 6.73 -6.26 21.24
N ILE A 217 5.48 -6.57 21.60
CA ILE A 217 4.44 -5.62 21.99
C ILE A 217 3.76 -6.11 23.26
#